data_AF-A0AAW2U260-F1
#
_entry.id   AF-A0AAW2U260-F1
#
_cell.length_a   1.000
_cell.length_b   1.000
_cell.length_c   1.000
_cell.angle_alpha   90.00
_cell.angle_beta   90.00
_cell.angle_gamma   90.00
#
_symmetry.space_group_name_H-M   'P 1'
#
loop_
_entity.id
_entity.type
_entity.pdbx_description
1 polymer ?
#
loop_
_entity_poly.entity_id
_entity_poly.type
_entity_poly.pdbx_seq_one_letter_code
_entity_poly.pdbx_strand_id
1 'polypeptide(L)'
;MIANFWWHSGNANKIHWLSWNKISKQKSQGGMGFRDLQSFNLAMLAKQLWRILTNPDSLLSRVLRARYFPNWEVLEAAVGRHPSFTWRSIVASQPVVRGWTVLAYWQRSDSESLG
;
A
#
# COMPACT_ATOMS: atom_id res chain seq x y z
N MET A 1 -0.88 -12.62 12.38
CA MET A 1 0.03 -11.58 12.92
C MET A 1 -0.74 -10.54 13.74
N ILE A 2 -1.61 -9.72 13.16
CA ILE A 2 -2.45 -8.74 13.91
C ILE A 2 -3.48 -9.41 14.83
N ALA A 3 -4.16 -10.46 14.35
CA ALA A 3 -5.07 -11.24 15.20
C ALA A 3 -4.32 -11.85 16.40
N ASN A 4 -3.08 -12.30 16.21
CA ASN A 4 -2.26 -12.81 17.31
C ASN A 4 -1.84 -11.68 18.25
N PHE A 5 -1.40 -10.52 17.74
CA PHE A 5 -1.09 -9.36 18.58
C PHE A 5 -2.28 -8.94 19.47
N TRP A 6 -3.50 -9.00 18.93
CA TRP A 6 -4.69 -8.58 19.66
C TRP A 6 -5.24 -9.65 20.62
N TRP A 7 -5.21 -10.92 20.22
CA TRP A 7 -5.81 -12.01 20.98
C TRP A 7 -4.82 -12.77 21.86
N HIS A 8 -3.51 -12.68 21.61
CA HIS A 8 -2.47 -13.23 22.48
C HIS A 8 -2.00 -12.22 23.51
N SER A 9 -1.94 -12.68 24.75
CA SER A 9 -1.16 -12.09 25.84
C SER A 9 -0.39 -13.24 26.47
N GLY A 10 0.94 -13.23 26.36
CA GLY A 10 1.82 -14.31 26.83
C GLY A 10 1.98 -15.49 25.85
N ASN A 11 2.54 -16.62 26.32
CA ASN A 11 2.89 -17.81 25.52
C ASN A 11 1.73 -18.79 25.25
N ALA A 12 0.50 -18.44 25.61
CA ALA A 12 -0.66 -19.33 25.43
C ALA A 12 -1.43 -19.02 24.14
N ASN A 13 -1.69 -20.04 23.33
CA ASN A 13 -2.60 -19.93 22.18
C ASN A 13 -4.03 -19.70 22.66
N LYS A 14 -4.55 -18.48 22.52
CA LYS A 14 -5.94 -18.14 22.81
C LYS A 14 -6.82 -18.30 21.58
N ILE A 15 -8.06 -18.70 21.81
CA ILE A 15 -9.09 -18.90 20.78
C ILE A 15 -9.42 -17.54 20.12
N HIS A 16 -9.33 -17.48 18.80
CA HIS A 16 -9.77 -16.33 18.01
C HIS A 16 -11.30 -16.33 17.93
N TRP A 17 -11.96 -15.62 18.84
CA TRP A 17 -13.43 -15.58 18.92
C TRP A 17 -14.10 -14.93 17.70
N LEU A 18 -13.44 -13.95 17.07
CA LEU A 18 -13.92 -13.29 15.85
C LEU A 18 -12.78 -13.07 14.84
N SER A 19 -13.09 -13.24 13.55
CA SER A 19 -12.15 -12.92 12.46
C SER A 19 -11.91 -11.41 12.36
N TRP A 20 -10.68 -11.01 12.02
CA TRP A 20 -10.30 -9.59 11.89
C TRP A 20 -11.25 -8.82 10.96
N ASN A 21 -11.71 -9.45 9.89
CA ASN A 21 -12.68 -8.89 8.93
C ASN A 21 -14.04 -8.54 9.55
N LYS A 22 -14.47 -9.20 10.63
CA LYS A 22 -15.69 -8.82 11.36
C LYS A 22 -15.43 -7.65 12.30
N ILE A 23 -14.26 -7.61 12.92
CA ILE A 23 -13.88 -6.57 13.90
C ILE A 23 -13.59 -5.23 13.20
N SER A 24 -13.05 -5.26 11.98
CA SER A 24 -12.75 -4.07 11.16
C SER A 24 -13.99 -3.43 10.50
N LYS A 25 -15.18 -4.03 10.64
CA LYS A 25 -16.42 -3.39 10.21
C LYS A 25 -16.73 -2.18 11.09
N GLN A 26 -17.49 -1.24 10.52
CA GLN A 26 -18.02 -0.10 11.29
C GLN A 26 -18.89 -0.60 12.45
N LYS A 27 -18.96 0.18 13.54
CA LYS A 27 -19.80 -0.13 14.71
C LYS A 27 -21.27 -0.34 14.33
N SER A 28 -21.76 0.42 13.36
CA SER A 28 -23.11 0.29 12.77
C SER A 28 -23.37 -1.06 12.10
N GLN A 29 -22.33 -1.78 11.67
CA GLN A 29 -22.41 -3.08 11.00
C GLN A 29 -21.95 -4.24 11.90
N GLY A 30 -21.94 -4.04 13.22
CA GLY A 30 -21.57 -5.09 14.19
C GLY A 30 -20.06 -5.34 14.32
N GLY A 31 -19.20 -4.44 13.81
CA GLY A 31 -17.76 -4.45 14.08
C GLY A 31 -17.36 -3.51 15.22
N MET A 32 -16.06 -3.40 15.54
CA MET A 32 -15.57 -2.45 16.55
C MET A 32 -15.17 -1.09 15.96
N GLY A 33 -15.23 -0.93 14.64
CA GLY A 33 -14.84 0.30 13.95
C GLY A 33 -13.32 0.46 13.76
N PHE A 34 -12.54 -0.62 13.87
CA PHE A 34 -11.13 -0.56 13.49
C PHE A 34 -11.00 -0.37 11.98
N ARG A 35 -10.10 0.51 11.55
CA ARG A 35 -9.79 0.63 10.11
C ARG A 35 -9.29 -0.70 9.58
N ASP A 36 -9.63 -1.02 8.34
CA ASP A 36 -9.00 -2.14 7.65
C ASP A 36 -7.50 -1.85 7.51
N LEU A 37 -6.70 -2.47 8.39
CA LEU A 37 -5.26 -2.30 8.45
C LEU A 37 -4.58 -2.73 7.14
N GLN A 38 -5.17 -3.68 6.41
CA GLN A 38 -4.65 -4.07 5.11
C GLN A 38 -4.75 -2.93 4.12
N SER A 39 -5.94 -2.34 3.98
CA SER A 39 -6.15 -1.14 3.14
C SER A 39 -5.29 0.04 3.61
N PHE A 40 -5.16 0.27 4.92
CA PHE A 40 -4.34 1.34 5.46
C PHE A 40 -2.84 1.16 5.13
N ASN A 41 -2.32 -0.06 5.32
CA ASN A 41 -0.93 -0.39 4.97
C ASN A 41 -0.69 -0.26 3.47
N LEU A 42 -1.65 -0.71 2.64
CA LEU A 42 -1.56 -0.55 1.19
C LEU A 42 -1.54 0.93 0.78
N ALA A 43 -2.35 1.78 1.41
CA ALA A 43 -2.34 3.22 1.18
C ALA A 43 -1.00 3.88 1.61
N MET A 44 -0.40 3.44 2.72
CA MET A 44 0.92 3.91 3.12
C MET A 44 2.02 3.50 2.12
N LEU A 45 1.96 2.26 1.62
CA LEU A 45 2.87 1.78 0.58
C LEU A 45 2.70 2.58 -0.72
N ALA A 46 1.45 2.83 -1.13
CA ALA A 46 1.13 3.65 -2.31
C ALA A 46 1.66 5.08 -2.15
N LYS A 47 1.53 5.68 -0.97
CA LYS A 47 2.12 6.99 -0.66
C LYS A 47 3.65 6.97 -0.79
N GLN A 48 4.30 5.88 -0.36
CA GLN A 48 5.75 5.76 -0.49
C GLN A 48 6.18 5.57 -1.96
N LEU A 49 5.45 4.77 -2.72
CA LEU A 49 5.66 4.61 -4.17
C LEU A 49 5.47 5.95 -4.91
N TRP A 50 4.47 6.73 -4.53
CA TRP A 50 4.26 8.08 -5.04
C TRP A 50 5.46 9.02 -4.78
N ARG A 51 6.08 8.92 -3.60
CA ARG A 51 7.31 9.69 -3.30
C ARG A 51 8.50 9.24 -4.14
N ILE A 52 8.60 7.97 -4.47
CA ILE A 52 9.65 7.46 -5.37
C ILE A 52 9.46 8.04 -6.78
N LEU A 53 8.22 8.12 -7.25
CA LEU A 53 7.86 8.74 -8.53
C LEU A 53 8.13 10.24 -8.58
N THR A 54 7.69 10.98 -7.55
CA THR A 54 7.73 12.44 -7.54
C THR A 54 9.05 13.03 -7.09
N ASN A 55 9.90 12.25 -6.41
CA ASN A 55 11.22 12.67 -5.97
C ASN A 55 12.29 11.65 -6.38
N PRO A 56 12.65 11.60 -7.67
CA PRO A 56 13.59 10.60 -8.21
C PRO A 56 15.02 10.78 -7.69
N ASP A 57 15.40 12.00 -7.27
CA ASP A 57 16.76 12.32 -6.82
C ASP A 57 17.01 11.98 -5.34
N SER A 58 15.96 11.65 -4.59
CA SER A 58 16.14 11.18 -3.21
C SER A 58 17.02 9.94 -3.16
N LEU A 59 17.83 9.82 -2.11
CA LEU A 59 18.72 8.66 -1.93
C LEU A 59 17.96 7.33 -2.03
N LEU A 60 16.77 7.27 -1.44
CA LEU A 60 15.91 6.08 -1.49
C LEU A 60 15.51 5.75 -2.93
N SER A 61 15.03 6.73 -3.69
CA SER A 61 14.63 6.53 -5.09
C SER A 61 15.79 6.06 -5.95
N ARG A 62 16.98 6.68 -5.79
CA ARG A 62 18.19 6.30 -6.53
C ARG A 62 18.65 4.88 -6.20
N VAL A 63 18.66 4.50 -4.92
CA VAL A 63 19.04 3.14 -4.47
C VAL A 63 18.05 2.10 -4.98
N LEU A 64 16.75 2.37 -4.88
CA LEU A 64 15.72 1.44 -5.36
C LEU A 64 15.76 1.31 -6.89
N ARG A 65 15.94 2.42 -7.61
CA ARG A 65 16.09 2.42 -9.07
C ARG A 65 17.29 1.58 -9.50
N ALA A 66 18.47 1.86 -8.95
CA ALA A 66 19.69 1.12 -9.29
C ALA A 66 19.56 -0.39 -9.03
N ARG A 67 18.82 -0.78 -7.98
CA ARG A 67 18.67 -2.19 -7.60
C ARG A 67 17.58 -2.94 -8.34
N TYR A 68 16.44 -2.29 -8.60
CA TYR A 68 15.22 -3.00 -9.01
C TYR A 68 14.66 -2.57 -10.36
N PHE A 69 14.93 -1.35 -10.81
CA PHE A 69 14.40 -0.82 -12.08
C PHE A 69 15.38 0.16 -12.73
N PRO A 70 16.61 -0.26 -13.08
CA PRO A 70 17.63 0.67 -13.58
C PRO A 70 17.21 1.34 -14.90
N ASN A 71 16.54 0.58 -15.77
CA ASN A 71 16.20 0.97 -17.14
C ASN A 71 14.69 1.18 -17.37
N TRP A 72 13.88 1.14 -16.30
CA TRP A 72 12.42 1.11 -16.39
C TRP A 72 11.83 2.13 -15.43
N GLU A 73 10.55 2.47 -15.61
CA GLU A 73 9.83 3.23 -14.61
C GLU A 73 9.44 2.36 -13.41
N VAL A 74 9.37 2.96 -12.22
CA VAL A 74 8.98 2.24 -11.00
C VAL A 74 7.55 1.67 -11.09
N LEU A 75 6.68 2.25 -11.92
CA LEU A 75 5.33 1.73 -12.15
C LEU A 75 5.31 0.51 -13.06
N GLU A 76 6.35 0.27 -13.86
CA GLU A 76 6.49 -0.90 -14.73
C GLU A 76 7.38 -1.98 -14.13
N ALA A 77 8.05 -1.64 -13.02
CA ALA A 77 9.00 -2.52 -12.38
C ALA A 77 8.35 -3.81 -11.87
N ALA A 78 8.95 -4.95 -12.21
CA ALA A 78 8.52 -6.26 -11.71
C ALA A 78 9.10 -6.55 -10.31
N VAL A 79 8.49 -7.50 -9.61
CA VAL A 79 9.01 -7.99 -8.31
C VAL A 79 10.42 -8.61 -8.46
N GLY A 80 10.68 -9.31 -9.56
CA GLY A 80 11.95 -10.01 -9.81
C GLY A 80 12.11 -11.29 -8.98
N ARG A 81 13.26 -11.96 -9.12
CA ARG A 81 13.53 -13.30 -8.55
C ARG A 81 13.89 -13.27 -7.05
N HIS A 82 14.61 -12.25 -6.60
CA HIS A 82 15.07 -12.11 -5.22
C HIS A 82 14.75 -10.70 -4.65
N PRO A 83 13.46 -10.34 -4.55
CA PRO A 83 13.06 -9.06 -3.98
C PRO A 83 13.37 -9.01 -2.48
N SER A 84 13.68 -7.81 -1.99
CA SER A 84 13.53 -7.56 -0.55
C SER A 84 12.04 -7.57 -0.20
N PHE A 85 11.71 -7.83 1.07
CA PHE A 85 10.34 -7.73 1.55
C PHE A 85 9.74 -6.35 1.25
N THR A 86 10.50 -5.29 1.53
CA THR A 86 10.13 -3.90 1.25
C THR A 86 9.81 -3.67 -0.23
N TRP A 87 10.65 -4.17 -1.14
CA TRP A 87 10.42 -4.02 -2.58
C TRP A 87 9.13 -4.72 -3.01
N ARG A 88 8.92 -5.96 -2.55
CA ARG A 88 7.69 -6.71 -2.84
C ARG A 88 6.44 -5.95 -2.36
N SER A 89 6.49 -5.35 -1.18
CA SER A 89 5.40 -4.54 -0.64
C SER A 89 5.17 -3.25 -1.45
N ILE A 90 6.22 -2.57 -1.90
CA ILE A 90 6.10 -1.37 -2.74
C ILE A 90 5.47 -1.72 -4.09
N VAL A 91 5.94 -2.78 -4.76
CA VAL A 91 5.39 -3.23 -6.04
C VAL A 91 3.92 -3.62 -5.92
N ALA A 92 3.51 -4.25 -4.80
CA ALA A 92 2.11 -4.57 -4.55
C ALA A 92 1.18 -3.34 -4.49
N SER A 93 1.73 -2.14 -4.28
CA SER A 93 0.96 -0.89 -4.27
C SER A 93 0.85 -0.19 -5.64
N GLN A 94 1.52 -0.67 -6.68
CA GLN A 94 1.47 -0.11 -8.04
C GLN A 94 0.04 0.08 -8.58
N PRO A 95 -0.89 -0.89 -8.45
CA PRO A 95 -2.26 -0.72 -8.99
C PRO A 95 -2.99 0.48 -8.39
N VAL A 96 -2.76 0.75 -7.10
CA VAL A 96 -3.38 1.88 -6.40
C VAL A 96 -2.87 3.20 -6.96
N VAL A 97 -1.54 3.32 -7.14
CA VAL A 97 -0.93 4.55 -7.67
C VAL A 97 -1.30 4.77 -9.14
N ARG A 98 -1.37 3.71 -9.95
CA ARG A 98 -1.86 3.80 -11.34
C ARG A 98 -3.31 4.30 -11.41
N GLY A 99 -4.15 3.86 -10.48
CA GLY A 99 -5.52 4.38 -10.36
C GLY A 99 -5.53 5.87 -10.05
N TRP A 100 -4.67 6.33 -9.14
CA TRP A 100 -4.58 7.76 -8.78
C TRP A 100 -4.10 8.63 -9.92
N THR A 101 -3.09 8.19 -10.68
CA THR A 101 -2.61 8.96 -11.84
C THR A 101 -3.71 9.12 -12.87
N VAL A 102 -4.43 8.05 -13.20
CA VAL A 102 -5.54 8.09 -14.16
C VAL A 102 -6.63 9.06 -13.68
N LEU A 103 -7.05 8.99 -12.41
CA LEU A 103 -8.04 9.93 -11.86
C LEU A 103 -7.56 11.38 -11.91
N ALA A 104 -6.29 11.64 -11.58
CA ALA A 104 -5.70 12.97 -11.66
C ALA A 104 -5.66 13.51 -13.11
N TYR A 105 -5.41 12.66 -14.09
CA TYR A 105 -5.48 13.03 -15.52
C TYR A 105 -6.89 13.43 -15.95
N TRP A 106 -7.91 12.63 -15.59
CA TRP A 106 -9.30 12.95 -15.92
C TRP A 106 -9.74 14.28 -15.28
N GLN A 107 -9.41 14.48 -14.01
CA GLN A 107 -9.77 15.69 -13.28
C GLN A 107 -9.09 16.96 -13.84
N ARG A 108 -7.90 16.82 -14.44
CA ARG A 108 -7.21 17.90 -15.15
C ARG A 108 -7.85 18.20 -16.51
N SER A 109 -8.21 17.17 -17.27
CA SER A 109 -8.87 17.32 -18.57
C SER A 109 -10.25 17.99 -18.46
N ASP A 110 -11.01 17.70 -17.40
CA ASP A 110 -12.32 18.34 -17.16
C ASP A 110 -12.17 19.83 -16.79
N SER A 111 -11.04 20.23 -16.20
CA SER A 111 -10.78 21.63 -15.86
C SER A 111 -10.29 22.48 -17.04
N GLU A 112 -9.61 21.87 -18.02
CA GLU A 112 -9.12 22.56 -19.22
C GLU A 112 -10.19 22.72 -20.31
N SER A 113 -11.32 21.99 -20.21
CA SER A 113 -12.45 22.06 -21.16
C SER A 113 -13.55 23.06 -20.77
N LEU A 114 -13.44 23.69 -19.59
CA LEU A 114 -14.39 24.68 -19.06
C LEU A 114 -13.80 26.11 -19.01
N GLY A 115 -12.60 26.34 -19.54
CA GLY A 115 -11.94 27.64 -19.67
C GLY A 115 -11.79 28.07 -21.10
#